data_AF-A0A7J5YW36-F1
#
_entry.id   AF-A0A7J5YW36-F1
#
_cell.length_a   1.000
_cell.length_b   1.000
_cell.length_c   1.000
_cell.angle_alpha   90.00
_cell.angle_beta   90.00
_cell.angle_gamma   90.00
#
_symmetry.space_group_name_H-M   'P 1'
#
loop_
_entity.id
_entity.type
_entity.pdbx_description
1 polymer ?
#
loop_
_entity_poly.entity_id
_entity_poly.type
_entity_poly.pdbx_seq_one_letter_code
_entity_poly.pdbx_strand_id
1 'polypeptide(L)'
;MIGKWHLGHNGPYAPTNRGFDYYLGIPYSNDMGCTDIPGYNLPQCPPCDSPEPHVSRLKRSAHGGCYSKVGLPLIENSSIVQQPLDLWTLTEQYKSAATRIIRSARYNTAAP
;
A
#
# COMPACT_ATOMS: atom_id res chain seq x y z
N MET A 1 -13.23 0.84 -3.66
CA MET A 1 -12.36 -0.10 -2.92
C MET A 1 -11.33 0.69 -2.11
N ILE A 2 -11.20 0.40 -0.82
CA ILE A 2 -10.15 0.99 0.04
C ILE A 2 -9.43 -0.16 0.75
N GLY A 3 -8.11 -0.21 0.67
CA GLY A 3 -7.30 -1.23 1.35
C GLY A 3 -6.54 -2.18 0.42
N LYS A 4 -6.24 -3.37 0.94
CA LYS A 4 -5.46 -4.39 0.22
C LYS A 4 -6.23 -4.95 -0.97
N TRP A 5 -5.54 -5.09 -2.10
CA TRP A 5 -6.09 -5.76 -3.28
C TRP A 5 -5.68 -7.24 -3.38
N HIS A 6 -4.42 -7.53 -3.74
CA HIS A 6 -3.84 -8.87 -3.80
C HIS A 6 -4.54 -9.85 -4.79
N LEU A 7 -5.09 -9.34 -5.90
CA LEU A 7 -5.64 -10.16 -7.01
C LEU A 7 -4.96 -9.84 -8.36
N GLY A 8 -3.70 -9.40 -8.29
CA GLY A 8 -2.91 -8.94 -9.44
C GLY A 8 -2.80 -7.42 -9.48
N HIS A 9 -1.59 -6.91 -9.73
CA HIS A 9 -1.31 -5.47 -9.72
C HIS A 9 -1.13 -4.88 -11.13
N ASN A 10 -1.12 -5.72 -12.17
CA ASN A 10 -1.00 -5.26 -13.56
C ASN A 10 -2.33 -4.70 -14.03
N GLY A 11 -2.31 -3.68 -14.90
CA GLY A 11 -3.49 -2.91 -15.35
C GLY A 11 -4.80 -3.69 -15.44
N PRO A 12 -4.90 -4.77 -16.25
CA PRO A 12 -6.15 -5.54 -16.42
C PRO A 12 -6.72 -6.19 -15.14
N TYR A 13 -5.90 -6.33 -14.11
CA TYR A 13 -6.26 -6.93 -12.82
C TYR A 13 -6.52 -5.89 -11.73
N ALA A 14 -6.42 -4.59 -12.03
CA ALA A 14 -6.68 -3.53 -11.07
C ALA A 14 -8.16 -3.51 -10.59
N PRO A 15 -8.45 -3.03 -9.37
CA PRO A 15 -9.82 -2.92 -8.86
C PRO A 15 -10.77 -2.12 -9.75
N THR A 16 -10.26 -1.07 -10.40
CA THR A 16 -11.03 -0.23 -11.33
C THR A 16 -11.48 -0.98 -12.59
N ASN A 17 -10.79 -2.06 -12.94
CA ASN A 17 -11.18 -2.99 -14.01
C ASN A 17 -12.03 -4.17 -13.50
N ARG A 18 -12.49 -4.12 -12.25
CA ARG A 18 -13.26 -5.19 -11.55
C ARG A 18 -14.52 -4.66 -10.85
N GLY A 19 -15.05 -3.53 -11.31
CA GLY A 19 -16.35 -3.00 -10.87
C GLY A 19 -16.28 -2.03 -9.69
N PHE A 20 -15.10 -1.51 -9.34
CA PHE A 20 -14.97 -0.43 -8.36
C PHE A 20 -14.67 0.90 -9.06
N ASP A 21 -15.50 1.92 -8.86
CA ASP A 21 -15.29 3.25 -9.48
C ASP A 21 -14.08 4.01 -8.94
N TYR A 22 -13.61 3.63 -7.74
CA TYR A 22 -12.48 4.26 -7.06
C TYR A 22 -11.63 3.22 -6.33
N TYR A 23 -10.32 3.41 -6.34
CA TYR A 23 -9.36 2.62 -5.57
C TYR A 23 -8.40 3.51 -4.79
N LEU A 24 -8.22 3.23 -3.50
CA LEU A 24 -7.10 3.71 -2.71
C LEU A 24 -6.55 2.55 -1.88
N GLY A 25 -5.31 2.13 -2.14
CA GLY A 25 -4.69 1.13 -1.29
C GLY A 25 -3.44 0.48 -1.85
N ILE A 26 -3.07 -0.61 -1.19
CA ILE A 26 -1.87 -1.39 -1.52
C ILE A 26 -2.22 -2.54 -2.47
N PRO A 27 -1.46 -2.73 -3.57
CA PRO A 27 -1.78 -3.73 -4.59
C PRO A 27 -1.55 -5.17 -4.11
N TYR A 28 -0.75 -5.35 -3.05
CA TYR A 28 -0.36 -6.61 -2.44
C TYR A 28 -0.29 -6.46 -0.92
N SER A 29 0.03 -7.55 -0.19
CA SER A 29 0.21 -7.50 1.27
C SER A 29 1.30 -6.49 1.68
N ASN A 30 1.12 -5.87 2.85
CA ASN A 30 2.00 -4.81 3.37
C ASN A 30 3.40 -5.29 3.77
N ASP A 31 3.63 -6.60 3.84
CA ASP A 31 4.94 -7.22 4.04
C ASP A 31 5.72 -7.40 2.72
N MET A 32 5.08 -7.21 1.56
CA MET A 32 5.73 -7.34 0.25
C MET A 32 6.38 -6.03 -0.24
N GLY A 33 7.09 -5.34 0.64
CA GLY A 33 7.86 -4.14 0.30
C GLY A 33 8.60 -3.56 1.51
N CYS A 34 9.64 -2.78 1.25
CA CYS A 34 10.25 -1.93 2.28
C CYS A 34 9.36 -0.71 2.55
N THR A 35 9.51 -0.11 3.73
CA THR A 35 8.68 0.99 4.25
C THR A 35 9.61 2.08 4.78
N ASP A 36 9.10 3.30 4.94
CA ASP A 36 9.89 4.50 5.27
C ASP A 36 10.36 4.57 6.73
N ILE A 37 9.71 3.85 7.66
CA ILE A 37 10.08 3.87 9.08
C ILE A 37 10.75 2.54 9.49
N PRO A 38 12.09 2.47 9.56
CA PRO A 38 12.79 1.27 10.03
C PRO A 38 12.34 0.86 11.44
N GLY A 39 12.05 -0.44 11.63
CA GLY A 39 11.91 -1.05 12.95
C GLY A 39 10.51 -1.02 13.58
N TYR A 40 9.51 -0.41 12.93
CA TYR A 40 8.15 -0.29 13.51
C TYR A 40 7.01 -0.86 12.65
N ASN A 41 7.34 -1.44 11.50
CA ASN A 41 6.35 -2.12 10.68
C ASN A 41 6.21 -3.58 11.15
N LEU A 42 4.98 -4.07 11.30
CA LEU A 42 4.70 -5.47 11.63
C LEU A 42 4.21 -6.18 10.36
N PRO A 43 4.93 -7.19 9.85
CA PRO A 43 6.19 -7.77 10.36
C PRO A 43 7.40 -6.85 10.16
N GLN A 44 8.43 -7.01 11.01
CA GLN A 44 9.63 -6.15 11.02
C GLN A 44 10.37 -6.24 9.68
N CYS A 45 10.18 -5.23 8.84
CA CYS A 45 10.81 -5.12 7.53
C CYS A 45 11.98 -4.12 7.55
N PRO A 46 13.05 -4.37 6.77
CA PRO A 46 14.11 -3.40 6.57
C PRO A 46 13.60 -2.09 5.93
N PRO A 47 14.25 -0.94 6.20
CA PRO A 47 13.96 0.33 5.51
C PRO A 47 14.42 0.26 4.04
N CYS A 48 13.87 1.15 3.20
CA CYS A 48 14.22 1.20 1.78
C CYS A 48 15.62 1.71 1.47
N ASP A 49 16.21 2.51 2.36
CA ASP A 49 17.56 3.03 2.23
C ASP A 49 18.51 2.25 3.14
N SER A 50 19.21 1.25 2.61
CA SER A 50 20.42 0.71 3.25
C SER A 50 21.66 1.18 2.45
N PRO A 51 22.44 2.15 2.95
CA PRO A 51 23.61 2.68 2.24
C PRO A 51 24.85 1.77 2.24
N GLU A 52 24.79 0.54 2.75
CA GLU A 52 25.98 -0.33 2.82
C GLU A 52 26.06 -1.42 1.73
N PRO A 53 27.26 -1.67 1.17
CA PRO A 53 27.49 -2.78 0.27
C PRO A 53 27.38 -4.08 1.06
N HIS A 54 26.48 -4.95 0.62
CA HIS A 54 26.24 -6.32 1.07
C HIS A 54 27.48 -7.04 1.67
N VAL A 55 27.71 -6.90 2.98
CA VAL A 55 28.30 -8.00 3.76
C VAL A 55 27.14 -8.90 4.13
N SER A 56 26.89 -9.84 3.23
CA SER A 56 26.01 -11.00 3.37
C SER A 56 26.47 -11.87 4.54
N ARG A 57 26.39 -11.39 5.78
CA ARG A 57 26.26 -12.30 6.92
C ARG A 57 24.81 -12.75 6.93
N LEU A 58 24.61 -13.82 6.16
CA LEU A 58 23.53 -14.80 6.28
C LEU A 58 23.24 -15.12 7.76
N LYS A 59 22.52 -14.24 8.46
CA LYS A 59 21.57 -14.70 9.46
C LYS A 59 20.40 -15.23 8.65
N ARG A 60 20.52 -16.52 8.32
CA ARG A 60 19.44 -17.35 7.80
C ARG A 60 18.15 -17.00 8.54
N SER A 61 17.25 -16.35 7.80
CA SER A 61 15.80 -16.40 7.91
C SER A 61 15.20 -16.55 9.31
N ALA A 62 14.82 -15.42 9.92
CA ALA A 62 13.60 -15.38 10.73
C ALA A 62 12.43 -14.68 9.99
N HIS A 63 12.71 -14.00 8.88
CA HIS A 63 11.75 -13.15 8.15
C HIS A 63 11.76 -13.48 6.65
N GLY A 64 11.47 -14.74 6.28
CA GLY A 64 11.43 -15.21 4.89
C GLY A 64 10.29 -14.63 4.02
N GLY A 65 9.69 -13.49 4.41
CA GLY A 65 8.50 -12.93 3.76
C GLY A 65 8.61 -11.49 3.28
N CYS A 66 9.67 -10.74 3.63
CA CYS A 66 9.74 -9.31 3.30
C CYS A 66 10.54 -9.01 2.02
N TYR A 67 9.92 -8.29 1.07
CA TYR A 67 10.58 -7.85 -0.16
C TYR A 67 11.31 -6.53 0.09
N SER A 68 12.62 -6.58 0.33
CA SER A 68 13.40 -5.39 0.75
C SER A 68 13.94 -4.52 -0.40
N LYS A 69 13.69 -4.87 -1.67
CA LYS A 69 14.28 -4.17 -2.83
C LYS A 69 13.42 -3.05 -3.40
N VAL A 70 12.13 -3.03 -3.08
CA VAL A 70 11.15 -2.09 -3.65
C VAL A 70 10.28 -1.57 -2.52
N GLY A 71 10.05 -0.26 -2.50
CA GLY A 71 9.14 0.36 -1.52
C GLY A 71 7.71 -0.11 -1.73
N LEU A 72 6.98 -0.36 -0.64
CA LEU A 72 5.55 -0.62 -0.68
C LEU A 72 4.82 0.61 -1.25
N PRO A 73 4.07 0.52 -2.36
CA PRO A 73 3.36 1.65 -2.93
C PRO A 73 1.94 1.75 -2.36
N LEU A 74 1.48 2.97 -2.13
CA LEU A 74 0.07 3.32 -2.05
C LEU A 74 -0.39 3.82 -3.43
N ILE A 75 -1.47 3.23 -3.94
CA ILE A 75 -2.02 3.54 -5.25
C ILE A 75 -3.37 4.21 -5.07
N GLU A 76 -3.59 5.30 -5.80
CA GLU A 76 -4.90 5.87 -6.03
C GLU A 76 -5.29 5.69 -7.50
N ASN A 77 -6.34 4.90 -7.74
CA ASN A 77 -6.78 4.43 -9.05
C ASN A 77 -5.65 3.70 -9.81
N SER A 78 -4.89 4.43 -10.62
CA SER A 78 -3.79 3.89 -11.44
C SER A 78 -2.45 4.58 -11.16
N SER A 79 -2.40 5.52 -10.22
CA SER A 79 -1.22 6.32 -9.92
C SER A 79 -0.66 5.99 -8.55
N ILE A 80 0.66 5.88 -8.44
CA ILE A 80 1.35 5.77 -7.15
C ILE A 80 1.33 7.14 -6.49
N VAL A 81 0.73 7.24 -5.30
CA VAL A 81 0.64 8.49 -4.53
C VAL A 81 1.71 8.57 -3.43
N GLN A 82 2.19 7.41 -2.96
CA GLN A 82 3.25 7.33 -1.96
C GLN A 82 4.05 6.05 -2.15
N GLN A 83 5.39 6.16 -2.16
CA GLN A 83 6.31 5.01 -2.17
C GLN A 83 7.69 5.48 -1.70
N PRO A 84 8.27 4.92 -0.63
CA PRO A 84 7.67 3.93 0.27
C PRO A 84 6.48 4.46 1.08
N LEU A 85 5.54 3.56 1.38
CA LEU A 85 4.36 3.85 2.16
C LEU A 85 4.65 3.93 3.66
N ASP A 86 4.16 5.01 4.28
CA ASP A 86 4.02 5.17 5.74
C ASP A 86 2.78 4.43 6.23
N LEU A 87 2.98 3.30 6.91
CA LEU A 87 1.88 2.51 7.46
C LEU A 87 1.17 3.22 8.63
N TRP A 88 1.81 4.20 9.29
CA TRP A 88 1.24 4.89 10.44
C TRP A 88 0.14 5.87 10.05
N THR A 89 0.30 6.54 8.91
CA THR A 89 -0.71 7.45 8.37
C THR A 89 -1.81 6.73 7.59
N LEU A 90 -1.58 5.47 7.18
CA LEU A 90 -2.47 4.72 6.29
C LEU A 90 -3.91 4.60 6.81
N THR A 91 -4.09 4.39 8.12
CA THR A 91 -5.42 4.30 8.75
C THR A 91 -6.22 5.59 8.55
N GLU A 92 -5.59 6.75 8.80
CA GLU A 92 -6.26 8.04 8.61
C GLU A 92 -6.49 8.36 7.13
N GLN A 93 -5.57 7.97 6.24
CA GLN A 93 -5.77 8.10 4.79
C GLN A 93 -6.99 7.30 4.31
N TYR A 94 -7.12 6.04 4.73
CA TYR A 94 -8.25 5.17 4.40
C TYR A 94 -9.57 5.67 4.98
N LYS A 95 -9.58 6.09 6.25
CA LYS A 95 -10.74 6.67 6.91
C LYS A 95 -11.21 7.96 6.22
N SER A 96 -10.28 8.83 5.84
CA SER A 96 -10.57 10.07 5.11
C SER A 96 -11.21 9.78 3.75
N ALA A 97 -10.64 8.83 2.99
CA ALA A 97 -11.19 8.40 1.70
C ALA A 97 -12.60 7.78 1.86
N ALA A 98 -12.80 6.93 2.86
CA ALA A 98 -14.12 6.33 3.12
C ALA A 98 -15.17 7.39 3.45
N THR A 99 -14.83 8.33 4.34
CA THR A 99 -15.71 9.44 4.73
C THR A 99 -16.05 10.33 3.51
N ARG A 100 -15.06 10.62 2.65
CA ARG A 100 -15.27 11.38 1.42
C ARG A 100 -16.25 10.67 0.49
N ILE A 101 -16.08 9.37 0.24
CA ILE A 101 -16.98 8.60 -0.64
C ILE A 101 -18.42 8.62 -0.11
N ILE A 102 -18.61 8.38 1.19
CA ILE A 102 -19.94 8.39 1.83
C ILE A 102 -20.61 9.76 1.69
N ARG A 103 -19.86 10.84 1.93
CA ARG A 103 -20.37 12.21 1.77
C ARG A 103 -20.70 12.53 0.32
N SER A 104 -19.83 12.20 -0.62
CA SER A 104 -20.05 12.43 -2.05
C SER A 104 -21.28 11.67 -2.57
N ALA A 105 -21.48 10.42 -2.14
CA ALA A 105 -22.65 9.64 -2.51
C ALA A 105 -23.95 10.32 -2.05
N ARG A 106 -23.97 10.85 -0.81
CA ARG A 106 -25.11 11.62 -0.28
C ARG A 106 -25.46 12.84 -1.14
N TYR A 107 -24.46 13.57 -1.62
CA TYR A 107 -24.69 14.77 -2.44
C TYR A 107 -25.08 14.43 -3.88
N ASN A 108 -24.52 13.37 -4.46
CA ASN A 108 -24.86 12.94 -5.82
C ASN A 108 -26.29 12.37 -5.92
N THR A 109 -26.83 11.80 -4.83
CA THR A 109 -28.24 11.38 -4.76
C THR A 109 -29.22 12.54 -4.56
N ALA A 110 -28.73 13.75 -4.30
CA ALA A 110 -29.56 14.93 -4.04
C ALA A 110 -29.69 15.86 -5.26
N ALA A 111 -29.10 15.50 -6.41
CA ALA A 111 -29.31 16.20 -7.68
C ALA A 111 -30.54 15.59 -8.42
N PRO A 112 -31.54 16.40 -8.81
CA PRO A 112 -32.74 15.95 -9.51
C PRO A 112 -32.47 15.47 -10.94
#